data_AF-A0A2U0H3U0-F1
#
_entry.id   AF-A0A2U0H3U0-F1
#
_cell.length_a   1.000
_cell.length_b   1.000
_cell.length_c   1.000
_cell.angle_alpha   90.00
_cell.angle_beta   90.00
_cell.angle_gamma   90.00
#
_symmetry.space_group_name_H-M   'P 1'
#
loop_
_entity.id
_entity.type
_entity.pdbx_description
1 polymer ?
#
loop_
_entity_poly.entity_id
_entity_poly.type
_entity_poly.pdbx_seq_one_letter_code
_entity_poly.pdbx_strand_id
1 'polypeptide(L)'
;MTDRVTVGRSTGLRVAGAFALDAALVVAFAATGRATHDGDVWSGLAVTAWPFLAALTAGWLVTRAWRAPSAPVRVGIGVWVTTVVGGMLLRALSGQGTAVAFVVVATLTLFAALVGWRFIVALVRRSRSKTALTERRRSSRAR
;
A
#
# COMPACT_ATOMS: atom_id res chain seq x y z
N MET A 1 -11.38 24.67 21.68
CA MET A 1 -11.59 23.24 22.02
C MET A 1 -11.93 22.38 20.78
N THR A 2 -12.55 22.95 19.74
CA THR A 2 -13.05 22.25 18.54
C THR A 2 -11.99 21.85 17.50
N ASP A 3 -10.89 22.59 17.35
CA ASP A 3 -9.89 22.33 16.29
C ASP A 3 -9.01 21.07 16.49
N ARG A 4 -8.78 20.63 17.74
CA ARG A 4 -7.96 19.43 17.98
C ARG A 4 -8.69 18.14 17.58
N VAL A 5 -10.01 18.12 17.70
CA VAL A 5 -10.84 16.94 17.41
C VAL A 5 -10.93 16.69 15.89
N THR A 6 -11.04 17.76 15.08
CA THR A 6 -11.15 17.67 13.62
C THR A 6 -9.85 17.25 12.94
N VAL A 7 -8.71 17.76 13.42
CA VAL A 7 -7.37 17.37 12.93
C VAL A 7 -7.03 15.92 13.28
N GLY A 8 -7.42 15.45 14.47
CA GLY A 8 -7.27 14.06 14.88
C GLY A 8 -8.08 13.10 13.99
N ARG A 9 -9.36 13.41 13.76
CA ARG A 9 -10.28 12.57 12.95
C ARG A 9 -9.84 12.46 11.49
N SER A 10 -9.43 13.57 10.87
CA SER A 10 -8.94 13.59 9.48
C SER A 10 -7.61 12.84 9.31
N THR A 11 -6.75 12.83 10.32
CA THR A 11 -5.50 12.04 10.31
C THR A 11 -5.80 10.57 10.46
N GLY A 12 -6.68 10.18 11.40
CA GLY A 12 -7.13 8.80 11.55
C GLY A 12 -7.76 8.23 10.29
N LEU A 13 -8.66 8.97 9.63
CA LEU A 13 -9.30 8.54 8.38
C LEU A 13 -8.29 8.33 7.24
N ARG A 14 -7.25 9.17 7.14
CA ARG A 14 -6.20 9.01 6.13
C ARG A 14 -5.33 7.77 6.39
N VAL A 15 -5.02 7.51 7.64
CA VAL A 15 -4.27 6.32 8.06
C VAL A 15 -5.08 5.06 7.77
N ALA A 16 -6.34 5.01 8.22
CA ALA A 16 -7.24 3.89 7.97
C ALA A 16 -7.47 3.67 6.47
N GLY A 17 -7.71 4.74 5.70
CA GLY A 17 -7.88 4.65 4.25
C GLY A 17 -6.65 4.12 3.52
N ALA A 18 -5.44 4.51 3.94
CA ALA A 18 -4.21 3.99 3.35
C ALA A 18 -3.98 2.51 3.66
N PHE A 19 -4.25 2.06 4.88
CA PHE A 19 -4.16 0.64 5.24
C PHE A 19 -5.20 -0.19 4.49
N ALA A 20 -6.45 0.30 4.41
CA ALA A 20 -7.52 -0.35 3.67
C ALA A 20 -7.18 -0.49 2.17
N LEU A 21 -6.58 0.54 1.57
CA LEU A 21 -6.11 0.48 0.18
C LEU A 21 -5.02 -0.60 0.01
N ASP A 22 -4.01 -0.63 0.88
CA ASP A 22 -2.97 -1.66 0.82
C ASP A 22 -3.56 -3.08 0.96
N ALA A 23 -4.48 -3.27 1.90
CA ALA A 23 -5.13 -4.56 2.13
C ALA A 23 -5.99 -4.97 0.92
N ALA A 24 -6.76 -4.05 0.34
CA ALA A 24 -7.55 -4.30 -0.86
C ALA A 24 -6.65 -4.69 -2.05
N LEU A 25 -5.51 -4.02 -2.22
CA LEU A 25 -4.53 -4.35 -3.26
C LEU A 25 -3.91 -5.75 -3.06
N VAL A 26 -3.63 -6.15 -1.82
CA VAL A 26 -3.14 -7.51 -1.50
C VAL A 26 -4.21 -8.55 -1.79
N VAL A 27 -5.48 -8.29 -1.42
CA VAL A 27 -6.60 -9.19 -1.73
C VAL A 27 -6.80 -9.31 -3.24
N ALA A 28 -6.74 -8.18 -3.98
CA ALA A 28 -6.83 -8.19 -5.44
C ALA A 28 -5.72 -9.02 -6.08
N PHE A 29 -4.48 -8.89 -5.59
CA PHE A 29 -3.36 -9.73 -6.03
C PHE A 29 -3.66 -11.23 -5.83
N ALA A 30 -4.13 -11.63 -4.65
CA ALA A 30 -4.47 -13.02 -4.36
C ALA A 30 -5.62 -13.54 -5.25
N ALA A 31 -6.66 -12.72 -5.45
CA ALA A 31 -7.81 -13.04 -6.29
C ALA A 31 -7.41 -13.21 -7.76
N THR A 32 -6.58 -12.29 -8.31
CA THR A 32 -6.08 -12.40 -9.69
C THR A 32 -5.19 -13.63 -9.86
N GLY A 33 -4.28 -13.90 -8.93
CA GLY A 33 -3.44 -15.11 -8.98
C GLY A 33 -4.26 -16.39 -9.03
N ARG A 34 -5.31 -16.48 -8.20
CA ARG A 34 -6.27 -17.60 -8.20
C ARG A 34 -7.06 -17.70 -9.50
N ALA A 35 -7.63 -16.59 -9.98
CA ALA A 35 -8.39 -16.56 -11.23
C ALA A 35 -7.57 -17.10 -12.42
N THR A 36 -6.28 -16.78 -12.46
CA THR A 36 -5.39 -17.19 -13.55
C THR A 36 -4.96 -18.66 -13.48
N HIS A 37 -4.81 -19.23 -12.29
CA HIS A 37 -4.27 -20.58 -12.12
C HIS A 37 -5.32 -21.66 -11.85
N ASP A 38 -6.30 -21.36 -10.99
CA ASP A 38 -7.23 -22.37 -10.47
C ASP A 38 -8.65 -22.23 -11.06
N GLY A 39 -8.92 -21.17 -11.83
CA GLY A 39 -10.22 -20.90 -12.47
C GLY A 39 -11.34 -20.49 -11.51
N ASP A 40 -11.22 -20.79 -10.22
CA ASP A 40 -12.12 -20.31 -9.15
C ASP A 40 -11.44 -19.29 -8.23
N VAL A 41 -12.06 -18.11 -8.13
CA VAL A 41 -11.58 -17.01 -7.29
C VAL A 41 -11.90 -17.26 -5.83
N TRP A 42 -13.06 -17.84 -5.51
CA TRP A 42 -13.62 -17.76 -4.16
C TRP A 42 -13.10 -18.86 -3.26
N SER A 43 -13.00 -20.10 -3.75
CA SER A 43 -12.36 -21.17 -2.96
C SER A 43 -10.89 -20.82 -2.74
N GLY A 44 -10.43 -20.91 -1.49
CA GLY A 44 -9.02 -20.70 -1.17
C GLY A 44 -8.51 -19.25 -1.27
N LEU A 45 -9.35 -18.24 -1.55
CA LEU A 45 -8.93 -16.84 -1.54
C LEU A 45 -8.36 -16.45 -0.17
N ALA A 46 -9.09 -16.75 0.89
CA ALA A 46 -8.66 -16.48 2.26
C ALA A 46 -7.33 -17.20 2.57
N VAL A 47 -7.19 -18.47 2.15
CA VAL A 47 -5.98 -19.29 2.30
C VAL A 47 -4.78 -18.65 1.60
N THR A 48 -5.00 -18.08 0.41
CA THR A 48 -3.95 -17.45 -0.41
C THR A 48 -3.59 -16.06 0.10
N ALA A 49 -4.57 -15.27 0.56
CA ALA A 49 -4.40 -13.88 0.94
C ALA A 49 -3.83 -13.70 2.36
N TRP A 50 -4.22 -14.55 3.32
CA TRP A 50 -3.87 -14.34 4.73
C TRP A 50 -2.36 -14.22 5.03
N PRO A 51 -1.44 -14.97 4.37
CA PRO A 51 -0.02 -14.85 4.64
C PRO A 51 0.49 -13.43 4.31
N PHE A 52 0.02 -12.87 3.19
CA PHE A 52 0.39 -11.53 2.75
C PHE A 52 -0.30 -10.45 3.57
N LEU A 53 -1.56 -10.64 3.99
CA LEU A 53 -2.26 -9.70 4.87
C LEU A 53 -1.63 -9.63 6.26
N ALA A 54 -1.20 -10.76 6.82
CA ALA A 54 -0.49 -10.80 8.08
C ALA A 54 0.87 -10.09 7.96
N ALA A 55 1.62 -10.37 6.89
CA ALA A 55 2.90 -9.72 6.60
C ALA A 55 2.75 -8.21 6.33
N LEU A 56 1.69 -7.78 5.63
CA LEU A 56 1.35 -6.37 5.42
C LEU A 56 1.10 -5.66 6.75
N THR A 57 0.35 -6.29 7.64
CA THR A 57 0.05 -5.75 8.97
C THR A 57 1.33 -5.58 9.77
N ALA A 58 2.21 -6.61 9.77
CA ALA A 58 3.52 -6.52 10.40
C ALA A 58 4.40 -5.42 9.78
N GLY A 59 4.38 -5.27 8.45
CA GLY A 59 5.08 -4.22 7.73
C GLY A 59 4.66 -2.81 8.13
N TRP A 60 3.35 -2.60 8.30
CA TRP A 60 2.79 -1.36 8.81
C TRP A 60 3.29 -1.03 10.23
N LEU A 61 3.37 -2.05 11.11
CA LEU A 61 3.92 -1.93 12.45
C LEU A 61 5.42 -1.57 12.45
N VAL A 62 6.22 -2.32 11.71
CA VAL A 62 7.69 -2.16 11.63
C VAL A 62 8.06 -0.79 11.08
N THR A 63 7.40 -0.36 10.00
CA THR A 63 7.65 0.93 9.36
C THR A 63 7.01 2.11 10.08
N ARG A 64 6.17 1.85 11.08
CA ARG A 64 5.31 2.85 11.75
C ARG A 64 4.54 3.69 10.72
N ALA A 65 3.95 3.01 9.75
CA ALA A 65 3.34 3.61 8.56
C ALA A 65 2.30 4.71 8.90
N TRP A 66 1.62 4.63 10.04
CA TRP A 66 0.70 5.67 10.52
C TRP A 66 1.33 7.06 10.70
N ARG A 67 2.66 7.17 10.83
CA ARG A 67 3.35 8.47 10.93
C ARG A 67 3.47 9.19 9.58
N ALA A 68 3.51 8.45 8.48
CA ALA A 68 3.66 9.00 7.13
C ALA A 68 3.13 8.01 6.08
N PRO A 69 1.81 7.71 6.06
CA PRO A 69 1.26 6.57 5.33
C PRO A 69 1.46 6.64 3.81
N SER A 70 1.57 7.85 3.27
CA SER A 70 1.77 8.12 1.84
C SER A 70 3.24 8.33 1.45
N ALA A 71 4.22 8.06 2.33
CA ALA A 71 5.64 8.24 2.02
C ALA A 71 6.15 7.07 1.13
N PRO A 72 6.49 7.32 -0.15
CA PRO A 72 6.75 6.23 -1.10
C PRO A 72 8.01 5.42 -0.78
N VAL A 73 9.11 6.07 -0.40
CA VAL A 73 10.39 5.36 -0.18
C VAL A 73 10.39 4.68 1.19
N ARG A 74 10.32 5.45 2.29
CA ARG A 74 10.46 4.91 3.65
C ARG A 74 9.37 3.90 4.01
N VAL A 75 8.11 4.23 3.72
CA VAL A 75 6.98 3.37 4.08
C VAL A 75 6.67 2.39 2.95
N GLY A 76 6.59 2.84 1.69
CA GLY A 76 6.26 1.96 0.57
C GLY A 76 7.24 0.81 0.40
N ILE A 77 8.56 1.07 0.35
CA ILE A 77 9.56 0.01 0.20
C ILE A 77 9.58 -0.90 1.42
N GLY A 78 9.55 -0.33 2.63
CA GLY A 78 9.56 -1.12 3.87
C GLY A 78 8.37 -2.06 3.96
N VAL A 79 7.16 -1.55 3.72
CA VAL A 79 5.92 -2.34 3.71
C VAL A 79 5.98 -3.40 2.61
N TRP A 80 6.41 -3.04 1.40
CA TRP A 80 6.53 -3.99 0.30
C TRP A 80 7.48 -5.16 0.62
N VAL A 81 8.69 -4.86 1.08
CA VAL A 81 9.69 -5.89 1.45
C VAL A 81 9.12 -6.81 2.52
N THR A 82 8.54 -6.25 3.58
CA THR A 82 7.96 -7.07 4.66
C THR A 82 6.80 -7.93 4.17
N THR A 83 5.94 -7.41 3.29
CA THR A 83 4.79 -8.15 2.75
C THR A 83 5.24 -9.31 1.87
N VAL A 84 6.23 -9.09 0.99
CA VAL A 84 6.78 -10.14 0.11
C VAL A 84 7.50 -11.20 0.93
N VAL A 85 8.46 -10.79 1.77
CA VAL A 85 9.29 -11.73 2.54
C VAL A 85 8.43 -12.47 3.56
N GLY A 86 7.65 -11.75 4.37
CA GLY A 86 6.77 -12.35 5.37
C GLY A 86 5.69 -13.22 4.74
N GLY A 87 5.09 -12.78 3.63
CA GLY A 87 4.08 -13.55 2.91
C GLY A 87 4.63 -14.87 2.38
N MET A 88 5.82 -14.86 1.75
CA MET A 88 6.46 -16.07 1.25
C MET A 88 6.89 -17.02 2.38
N LEU A 89 7.42 -16.48 3.47
CA LEU A 89 7.78 -17.28 4.65
C LEU A 89 6.55 -17.97 5.25
N LEU A 90 5.47 -17.21 5.50
CA LEU A 90 4.23 -17.75 6.05
C LEU A 90 3.61 -18.79 5.12
N ARG A 91 3.66 -18.58 3.80
CA ARG A 91 3.23 -19.58 2.81
C ARG A 91 4.03 -20.86 2.89
N ALA A 92 5.36 -20.76 2.94
CA ALA A 92 6.25 -21.91 3.05
C ALA A 92 5.98 -22.71 4.33
N LEU A 93 5.84 -22.03 5.47
CA LEU A 93 5.51 -22.64 6.76
C LEU A 93 4.12 -23.30 6.77
N SER A 94 3.20 -22.81 5.95
CA SER A 94 1.83 -23.33 5.85
C SER A 94 1.66 -24.41 4.77
N GLY A 95 2.75 -24.86 4.14
CA GLY A 95 2.71 -25.90 3.11
C GLY A 95 2.09 -25.46 1.78
N GLN A 96 1.91 -24.15 1.53
CA GLN A 96 1.26 -23.63 0.31
C GLN A 96 2.21 -23.56 -0.90
N GLY A 97 3.49 -23.84 -0.71
CA GLY A 97 4.52 -23.75 -1.74
C GLY A 97 4.93 -22.31 -2.11
N THR A 98 6.15 -22.18 -2.60
CA THR A 98 6.79 -20.93 -3.02
C THR A 98 7.55 -21.13 -4.34
N ALA A 99 6.82 -21.41 -5.42
CA ALA A 99 7.42 -21.52 -6.74
C ALA A 99 8.16 -20.22 -7.13
N VAL A 100 9.34 -20.32 -7.75
CA VAL A 100 10.16 -19.16 -8.12
C VAL A 100 9.37 -18.16 -8.97
N ALA A 101 8.58 -18.65 -9.94
CA ALA A 101 7.73 -17.79 -10.77
C ALA A 101 6.71 -17.00 -9.94
N PHE A 102 6.09 -17.64 -8.94
CA PHE A 102 5.16 -16.98 -8.03
C PHE A 102 5.88 -15.91 -7.19
N VAL A 103 7.09 -16.18 -6.70
CA VAL A 103 7.89 -15.18 -5.97
C VAL A 103 8.15 -13.95 -6.83
N VAL A 104 8.55 -14.13 -8.09
CA VAL A 104 8.82 -13.01 -9.02
C VAL A 104 7.54 -12.20 -9.28
N VAL A 105 6.44 -12.86 -9.66
CA VAL A 105 5.18 -12.18 -9.96
C VAL A 105 4.62 -11.46 -8.73
N ALA A 106 4.63 -12.10 -7.55
CA ALA A 106 4.20 -11.49 -6.31
C ALA A 106 5.05 -10.26 -5.97
N THR A 107 6.37 -10.36 -6.12
CA THR A 107 7.31 -9.27 -5.85
C THR A 107 7.01 -8.06 -6.72
N LEU A 108 6.86 -8.25 -8.04
CA LEU A 108 6.61 -7.17 -9.00
C LEU A 108 5.21 -6.57 -8.84
N THR A 109 4.19 -7.41 -8.72
CA THR A 109 2.80 -6.95 -8.58
C THR A 109 2.58 -6.20 -7.27
N LEU A 110 3.10 -6.73 -6.14
CA LEU A 110 3.02 -6.04 -4.86
C LEU A 110 3.87 -4.77 -4.82
N PHE A 111 5.00 -4.73 -5.54
CA PHE A 111 5.79 -3.50 -5.68
C PHE A 111 4.96 -2.41 -6.39
N ALA A 112 4.43 -2.74 -7.57
CA ALA A 112 3.62 -1.83 -8.37
C ALA A 112 2.39 -1.36 -7.57
N ALA A 113 1.72 -2.26 -6.87
CA ALA A 113 0.56 -1.96 -6.07
C ALA A 113 0.92 -1.06 -4.87
N LEU A 114 1.72 -1.56 -3.92
CA LEU A 114 1.97 -0.91 -2.63
C LEU A 114 2.85 0.33 -2.76
N VAL A 115 3.87 0.30 -3.62
CA VAL A 115 4.78 1.43 -3.80
C VAL A 115 4.23 2.41 -4.83
N GLY A 116 3.62 1.91 -5.91
CA GLY A 116 3.15 2.73 -7.02
C GLY A 116 2.10 3.76 -6.63
N TRP A 117 1.07 3.39 -5.86
CA TRP A 117 0.04 4.37 -5.44
C TRP A 117 0.62 5.51 -4.60
N ARG A 118 1.64 5.21 -3.77
CA ARG A 118 2.33 6.23 -2.96
C ARG A 118 3.14 7.19 -3.84
N PHE A 119 3.77 6.70 -4.90
CA PHE A 119 4.42 7.55 -5.90
C PHE A 119 3.42 8.43 -6.64
N ILE A 120 2.26 7.89 -7.03
CA ILE A 120 1.19 8.67 -7.68
C ILE A 120 0.74 9.81 -6.76
N VAL A 121 0.48 9.52 -5.48
CA VAL A 121 0.09 10.55 -4.50
C VAL A 121 1.19 11.60 -4.32
N ALA A 122 2.46 11.19 -4.25
CA ALA A 122 3.58 12.12 -4.15
C ALA A 122 3.67 13.05 -5.37
N LEU A 123 3.48 12.51 -6.58
CA LEU A 123 3.49 13.28 -7.82
C LEU A 123 2.32 14.26 -7.91
N VAL A 124 1.10 13.82 -7.59
CA VAL A 124 -0.10 14.68 -7.56
C VAL A 124 0.06 15.83 -6.57
N ARG A 125 0.61 15.56 -5.38
CA ARG A 125 0.90 16.60 -4.37
C ARG A 125 1.90 17.62 -4.87
N ARG A 126 2.99 17.17 -5.53
CA ARG A 126 4.01 18.05 -6.11
C ARG A 126 3.42 18.99 -7.17
N SER A 127 2.52 18.49 -8.01
CA SER A 127 1.87 19.30 -9.07
C SER A 127 0.99 20.40 -8.48
N ARG A 128 0.20 20.11 -7.44
CA ARG A 128 -0.68 21.10 -6.80
C ARG A 128 0.11 22.24 -6.15
N SER A 129 1.24 21.95 -5.51
CA SER A 129 2.10 22.98 -4.91
C SER A 129 2.68 23.94 -5.96
N LYS A 130 3.06 23.43 -7.14
CA LYS A 130 3.57 24.25 -8.25
C LYS A 130 2.51 25.22 -8.78
N THR A 131 1.26 24.76 -8.92
CA THR A 131 0.15 25.61 -9.38
C THR A 131 -0.10 26.76 -8.39
N ALA A 132 -0.17 26.47 -7.09
CA ALA A 132 -0.40 27.49 -6.06
C ALA A 132 0.74 28.53 -5.99
N LEU A 133 2.00 28.11 -6.13
CA LEU A 133 3.15 29.02 -6.22
C LEU A 133 3.07 29.94 -7.43
N THR A 134 2.62 29.42 -8.57
CA THR A 134 2.50 30.18 -9.82
C THR A 134 1.39 31.24 -9.71
N GLU A 135 0.26 30.86 -9.13
CA GLU A 135 -0.87 31.76 -8.87
C GLU A 135 -0.49 32.89 -7.90
N ARG A 136 0.21 32.56 -6.81
CA ARG A 136 0.68 33.54 -5.80
C ARG A 136 1.70 34.53 -6.38
N ARG A 137 2.54 34.09 -7.33
CA ARG A 137 3.54 34.95 -8.00
C ARG A 137 2.92 35.87 -9.05
N ARG A 138 1.79 35.47 -9.64
CA ARG A 138 1.01 36.32 -10.56
C ARG A 138 0.28 37.43 -9.80
N SER A 139 -0.35 37.11 -8.66
CA SER A 139 -1.07 38.12 -7.87
C SER A 139 -0.17 39.17 -7.24
N SER A 140 1.10 38.85 -6.94
CA SER A 140 2.09 39.82 -6.45
C SER A 140 2.65 40.73 -7.53
N ARG A 141 2.51 40.39 -8.82
CA ARG A 141 2.95 41.24 -9.95
C ARG A 141 1.86 42.17 -10.46
N ALA A 142 0.60 41.90 -10.14
CA ALA A 142 -0.55 42.70 -10.53
C ALA A 142 -0.89 43.81 -9.51
N ARG A 143 -0.06 43.98 -8.47
CA ARG A 143 -0.11 45.06 -7.47
C ARG A 143 1.17 45.88 -7.61
#